data_AF-A0A2M8DWY1-F1
#
_entry.id   AF-A0A2M8DWY1-F1
#
_cell.length_a   1.000
_cell.length_b   1.000
_cell.length_c   1.000
_cell.angle_alpha   90.00
_cell.angle_beta   90.00
_cell.angle_gamma   90.00
#
_symmetry.space_group_name_H-M   'P 1'
#
loop_
_entity.id
_entity.type
_entity.pdbx_description
1 polymer ?
#
loop_
_entity_poly.entity_id
_entity_poly.type
_entity_poly.pdbx_seq_one_letter_code
_entity_poly.pdbx_strand_id
1 'polypeptide(L)'
;SANAYALGKLQVRVLPFVEQQRYDALLWACDVNFVRGEDSCVRAQWAGKPFVWQIYPQHDAAHWLKLQAFLDLYAAPLSLKTTQATQGLWRAWNGEGSAGEGWCAFVAARGELDARAQAWARELSENNLTLNLLAFCQEISTMRAFKIEGQ
;
A
#
# COMPACT_ATOMS: atom_id res chain seq x y z
N SER A 1 -14.67 8.98 -27.97
CA SER A 1 -13.67 7.89 -27.96
C SER A 1 -12.66 8.18 -26.87
N ALA A 2 -12.43 7.25 -25.95
CA ALA A 2 -11.55 7.48 -24.79
C ALA A 2 -10.11 7.77 -25.23
N ASN A 3 -9.45 8.73 -24.58
CA ASN A 3 -8.06 9.14 -24.85
C ASN A 3 -7.11 7.96 -24.63
N ALA A 4 -6.77 7.27 -25.72
CA ALA A 4 -5.83 6.15 -25.75
C ALA A 4 -4.60 6.54 -26.58
N TYR A 5 -3.42 6.29 -26.03
CA TYR A 5 -2.13 6.59 -26.65
C TYR A 5 -1.29 5.31 -26.73
N ALA A 6 -0.40 5.22 -27.70
CA ALA A 6 0.48 4.06 -27.87
C ALA A 6 1.90 4.48 -28.23
N LEU A 7 2.88 3.79 -27.65
CA LEU A 7 4.30 3.91 -27.97
C LEU A 7 4.97 2.54 -27.87
N GLY A 8 5.31 1.93 -29.01
CA GLY A 8 5.83 0.56 -29.05
C GLY A 8 4.83 -0.44 -28.46
N LYS A 9 5.23 -1.18 -27.42
CA LYS A 9 4.36 -2.14 -26.70
C LYS A 9 3.52 -1.49 -25.59
N LEU A 10 3.74 -0.21 -25.29
CA LEU A 10 3.01 0.51 -24.25
C LEU A 10 1.69 1.05 -24.82
N GLN A 11 0.59 0.71 -24.16
CA GLN A 11 -0.71 1.36 -24.35
C GLN A 11 -1.07 2.14 -23.09
N VAL A 12 -1.44 3.40 -23.25
CA VAL A 12 -1.89 4.27 -22.16
C VAL A 12 -3.36 4.60 -22.39
N ARG A 13 -4.20 4.38 -21.37
CA ARG A 13 -5.64 4.70 -21.41
C ARG A 13 -5.97 5.62 -20.26
N VAL A 14 -6.57 6.77 -20.56
CA VAL A 14 -7.06 7.69 -19.54
C VAL A 14 -8.45 7.22 -19.09
N LEU A 15 -8.54 6.84 -17.82
CA LEU A 15 -9.80 6.48 -17.18
C LEU A 15 -10.43 7.74 -16.55
N PRO A 16 -11.76 7.88 -16.56
CA PRO A 16 -12.42 8.93 -15.80
C PRO A 16 -12.18 8.73 -14.30
N PHE A 17 -12.34 9.80 -13.53
CA PHE A 17 -12.41 9.66 -12.08
C PHE A 17 -13.61 8.76 -11.72
N VAL A 18 -13.39 7.79 -10.84
CA VAL A 18 -14.40 6.80 -10.45
C VAL A 18 -14.72 6.90 -8.97
N GLU A 19 -15.94 6.51 -8.61
CA GLU A 19 -16.33 6.32 -7.21
C GLU A 19 -15.47 5.26 -6.52
N GLN A 20 -15.33 5.36 -5.21
CA GLN A 20 -14.41 4.53 -4.42
C GLN A 20 -14.63 3.02 -4.61
N GLN A 21 -15.88 2.54 -4.67
CA GLN A 21 -16.17 1.11 -4.91
C GLN A 21 -15.65 0.62 -6.28
N ARG A 22 -15.69 1.49 -7.30
CA ARG A 22 -15.19 1.17 -8.64
C ARG A 22 -13.68 1.28 -8.73
N TYR A 23 -13.06 2.04 -7.82
CA TYR A 23 -11.61 2.11 -7.69
C TYR A 23 -11.04 0.77 -7.19
N ASP A 24 -11.70 0.07 -6.27
CA ASP A 24 -11.23 -1.25 -5.81
C ASP A 24 -11.25 -2.29 -6.93
N ALA A 25 -12.34 -2.31 -7.71
CA ALA A 25 -12.43 -3.19 -8.87
C ALA A 25 -11.30 -2.93 -9.87
N LEU A 26 -10.87 -1.67 -10.03
CA LEU A 26 -9.69 -1.33 -10.83
C LEU A 26 -8.41 -1.90 -10.21
N LEU A 27 -8.20 -1.74 -8.91
CA LEU A 27 -7.03 -2.29 -8.21
C LEU A 27 -6.94 -3.81 -8.34
N TRP A 28 -8.07 -4.52 -8.26
CA TRP A 28 -8.13 -5.97 -8.40
C TRP A 28 -7.84 -6.46 -9.82
N ALA A 29 -8.25 -5.67 -10.83
CA ALA A 29 -8.03 -5.98 -12.23
C ALA A 29 -6.58 -5.74 -12.69
N CYS A 30 -5.83 -4.89 -11.99
CA CYS A 30 -4.44 -4.61 -12.30
C CYS A 30 -3.49 -5.73 -11.84
N ASP A 31 -2.40 -5.89 -12.58
CA ASP A 31 -1.27 -6.72 -12.13
C ASP A 31 -0.43 -5.97 -11.10
N VAL A 32 0.01 -4.74 -11.41
CA VAL A 32 0.76 -3.85 -10.50
C VAL A 32 -0.02 -2.54 -10.32
N ASN A 33 -0.12 -2.06 -9.08
CA ASN A 33 -0.79 -0.80 -8.77
C ASN A 33 0.20 0.27 -8.31
N PHE A 34 0.22 1.43 -8.98
CA PHE A 34 0.93 2.61 -8.46
C PHE A 34 -0.09 3.52 -7.78
N VAL A 35 0.08 3.74 -6.48
CA VAL A 35 -0.90 4.42 -5.62
C VAL A 35 -0.24 5.51 -4.79
N ARG A 36 -1.03 6.44 -4.24
CA ARG A 36 -0.50 7.60 -3.50
C ARG A 36 -1.32 8.00 -2.28
N GLY A 37 -0.68 8.65 -1.32
CA GLY A 37 -1.34 9.05 -0.08
C GLY A 37 -1.75 7.83 0.74
N GLU A 38 -2.69 8.00 1.67
CA GLU A 38 -2.98 6.97 2.67
C GLU A 38 -4.11 6.03 2.25
N ASP A 39 -5.26 6.57 1.84
CA ASP A 39 -6.43 5.75 1.48
C ASP A 39 -6.11 4.75 0.38
N SER A 40 -5.61 5.21 -0.77
CA SER A 40 -5.29 4.31 -1.89
C SER A 40 -4.14 3.34 -1.58
N CYS A 41 -3.24 3.68 -0.67
CA CYS A 41 -2.22 2.75 -0.18
C CYS A 41 -2.85 1.60 0.63
N VAL A 42 -3.80 1.91 1.51
CA VAL A 42 -4.55 0.89 2.25
C VAL A 42 -5.39 0.04 1.28
N ARG A 43 -6.09 0.64 0.31
CA ARG A 43 -6.87 -0.11 -0.69
C ARG A 43 -6.00 -1.04 -1.53
N ALA A 44 -4.80 -0.61 -1.92
CA ALA A 44 -3.87 -1.45 -2.69
C ALA A 44 -3.36 -2.65 -1.89
N GLN A 45 -3.15 -2.51 -0.58
CA GLN A 45 -2.79 -3.63 0.29
C GLN A 45 -3.92 -4.67 0.32
N TRP A 46 -5.17 -4.24 0.44
CA TRP A 46 -6.34 -5.13 0.41
C TRP A 46 -6.59 -5.78 -0.96
N ALA A 47 -6.12 -5.17 -2.05
CA ALA A 47 -6.24 -5.76 -3.38
C ALA A 47 -5.44 -7.06 -3.54
N GLY A 48 -4.47 -7.34 -2.66
CA GLY A 48 -3.63 -8.53 -2.74
C GLY A 48 -2.79 -8.59 -4.02
N LYS A 49 -2.48 -7.41 -4.58
CA LYS A 49 -1.64 -7.21 -5.76
C LYS A 49 -0.40 -6.41 -5.38
N PRO A 50 0.79 -6.72 -5.92
CA PRO A 50 1.98 -5.88 -5.80
C PRO A 50 1.69 -4.44 -6.19
N PHE A 51 2.24 -3.54 -5.40
CA PHE A 51 2.00 -2.12 -5.56
C PHE A 51 3.27 -1.32 -5.31
N VAL A 52 3.25 -0.05 -5.72
CA VAL A 52 4.27 0.95 -5.44
C VAL A 52 3.58 2.14 -4.81
N TRP A 53 4.03 2.51 -3.61
CA TRP A 53 3.46 3.62 -2.87
C TRP A 53 4.24 4.91 -3.08
N GLN A 54 3.55 5.94 -3.59
CA GLN A 54 4.02 7.32 -3.55
C GLN A 54 3.53 8.00 -2.27
N ILE A 55 4.42 8.16 -1.30
CA ILE A 55 4.10 8.85 -0.05
C ILE A 55 4.10 10.37 -0.28
N TYR A 56 3.21 11.11 0.41
CA TYR A 56 3.24 12.57 0.33
C TYR A 56 4.50 13.12 1.02
N PRO A 57 5.24 14.04 0.37
CA PRO A 57 6.32 14.75 1.04
C PRO A 57 5.80 15.48 2.28
N GLN A 58 6.49 15.29 3.39
CA GLN A 58 6.20 15.95 4.68
C GLN A 58 7.39 16.79 5.12
N HIS A 59 7.13 17.73 6.02
CA HIS A 59 8.17 18.53 6.68
C HIS A 59 9.24 17.63 7.29
N ASP A 60 10.48 18.12 7.34
CA ASP A 60 11.65 17.41 7.89
C ASP A 60 11.90 16.01 7.30
N ALA A 61 11.46 15.76 6.06
CA ALA A 61 11.66 14.47 5.39
C ALA A 61 11.04 13.26 6.13
N ALA A 62 10.10 13.47 7.07
CA ALA A 62 9.50 12.41 7.89
C ALA A 62 8.80 11.30 7.07
N HIS A 63 8.35 11.65 5.86
CA HIS A 63 7.80 10.71 4.89
C HIS A 63 8.76 9.58 4.54
N TRP A 64 10.08 9.82 4.48
CA TRP A 64 11.06 8.77 4.22
C TRP A 64 11.15 7.75 5.35
N LEU A 65 11.08 8.20 6.61
CA LEU A 65 11.07 7.30 7.76
C LEU A 65 9.82 6.41 7.74
N LYS A 66 8.65 6.99 7.44
CA LYS A 66 7.39 6.24 7.29
C LYS A 66 7.44 5.23 6.15
N LEU A 67 8.00 5.64 5.00
CA LEU A 67 8.18 4.77 3.84
C LEU A 67 9.10 3.59 4.17
N GLN A 68 10.24 3.86 4.80
CA GLN A 68 11.22 2.83 5.16
C GLN A 68 10.66 1.87 6.21
N ALA A 69 10.01 2.38 7.27
CA ALA A 69 9.40 1.53 8.28
C ALA A 69 8.33 0.61 7.69
N PHE A 70 7.51 1.10 6.76
CA PHE A 70 6.55 0.26 6.06
C PHE A 70 7.25 -0.78 5.18
N LEU A 71 8.28 -0.38 4.43
CA LEU A 71 9.05 -1.29 3.57
C LEU A 71 9.72 -2.40 4.39
N ASP A 72 10.28 -2.10 5.56
CA ASP A 72 10.94 -3.09 6.41
C ASP A 72 9.94 -4.14 6.92
N LEU A 73 8.74 -3.70 7.33
CA LEU A 73 7.65 -4.60 7.73
C LEU A 73 7.11 -5.41 6.55
N TYR A 74 6.83 -4.75 5.43
CA TYR A 74 6.27 -5.40 4.25
C TYR A 74 7.27 -6.39 3.63
N ALA A 75 8.55 -6.06 3.56
CA ALA A 75 9.56 -6.88 2.91
C ALA A 75 10.23 -7.93 3.82
N ALA A 76 9.92 -7.95 5.12
CA ALA A 76 10.54 -8.88 6.08
C ALA A 76 10.59 -10.36 5.64
N PRO A 77 9.53 -10.97 5.05
CA PRO A 77 9.56 -12.37 4.63
C PRO A 77 10.13 -12.59 3.21
N LEU A 78 10.50 -11.52 2.50
CA LEU A 78 10.99 -11.60 1.12
C LEU A 78 12.47 -12.00 1.09
N SER A 79 12.88 -12.65 0.01
CA SER A 79 14.28 -12.86 -0.32
C SER A 79 15.03 -11.53 -0.43
N LEU A 80 16.32 -11.54 -0.11
CA LEU A 80 17.16 -10.33 -0.17
C LEU A 80 17.08 -9.63 -1.53
N LYS A 81 17.05 -10.42 -2.62
CA LYS A 81 16.93 -9.91 -3.99
C LYS A 81 15.62 -9.16 -4.21
N THR A 82 14.51 -9.73 -3.75
CA THR A 82 13.17 -9.14 -3.92
C THR A 82 12.98 -7.93 -3.00
N THR A 83 13.54 -7.96 -1.79
CA THR A 83 13.60 -6.79 -0.90
C THR A 83 14.33 -5.63 -1.55
N GLN A 84 15.52 -5.87 -2.10
CA GLN A 84 16.30 -4.84 -2.80
C GLN A 84 15.57 -4.29 -4.02
N ALA A 85 14.94 -5.14 -4.82
CA ALA A 85 14.15 -4.72 -5.97
C ALA A 85 12.96 -3.83 -5.56
N THR A 86 12.25 -4.21 -4.50
CA THR A 86 11.09 -3.47 -3.97
C THR A 86 11.51 -2.13 -3.41
N GLN A 87 12.49 -2.12 -2.50
CA GLN A 87 13.01 -0.89 -1.90
C GLN A 87 13.62 0.05 -2.95
N GLY A 88 14.33 -0.50 -3.93
CA GLY A 88 14.92 0.28 -5.02
C GLY A 88 13.87 1.01 -5.85
N LEU A 89 12.83 0.28 -6.30
CA LEU A 89 11.75 0.89 -7.08
C LEU A 89 10.95 1.91 -6.26
N TRP A 90 10.61 1.59 -5.01
CA TRP A 90 9.82 2.48 -4.16
C TRP A 90 10.57 3.78 -3.85
N ARG A 91 11.87 3.71 -3.53
CA ARG A 91 12.69 4.90 -3.30
C ARG A 91 12.84 5.74 -4.57
N ALA A 92 13.12 5.10 -5.71
CA ALA A 92 13.20 5.80 -7.00
C ALA A 92 11.89 6.46 -7.39
N TRP A 93 10.75 5.82 -7.14
CA TRP A 93 9.43 6.40 -7.38
C TRP A 93 9.11 7.60 -6.48
N ASN A 94 9.74 7.68 -5.31
CA ASN A 94 9.61 8.80 -4.37
C ASN A 94 10.71 9.87 -4.52
N GLY A 95 11.59 9.75 -5.53
CA GLY A 95 12.55 10.80 -5.89
C GLY A 95 14.03 10.41 -5.80
N GLU A 96 14.37 9.19 -5.38
CA GLU A 96 15.76 8.73 -5.31
C GLU A 96 16.18 7.94 -6.56
N GLY A 97 16.55 8.65 -7.63
CA GLY A 97 17.09 8.05 -8.85
C GLY A 97 16.03 7.71 -9.91
N SER A 98 16.30 6.67 -10.71
CA SER A 98 15.48 6.34 -11.90
C SER A 98 14.57 5.14 -11.66
N ALA A 99 13.26 5.37 -11.64
CA ALA A 99 12.28 4.29 -11.49
C ALA A 99 12.34 3.28 -12.64
N GLY A 100 12.79 3.69 -13.83
CA GLY A 100 12.96 2.80 -14.98
C GLY A 100 13.99 1.70 -14.74
N GLU A 101 15.06 2.00 -14.00
CA GLU A 101 16.11 1.04 -13.65
C GLU A 101 15.59 0.04 -12.59
N GLY A 102 14.87 0.53 -11.58
CA GLY A 102 14.25 -0.32 -10.55
C GLY A 102 13.13 -1.21 -11.06
N TRP A 103 12.43 -0.80 -12.13
CA TRP A 103 11.27 -1.51 -12.67
C TRP A 103 11.60 -2.92 -13.14
N CYS A 104 12.70 -3.10 -13.87
CA CYS A 104 13.08 -4.41 -14.39
C CYS A 104 13.34 -5.43 -13.28
N ALA A 105 14.01 -5.03 -12.20
CA ALA A 105 14.27 -5.89 -11.04
C ALA A 105 12.96 -6.25 -10.30
N PHE A 106 12.06 -5.29 -10.15
CA PHE A 106 10.75 -5.51 -9.53
C PHE A 106 9.89 -6.49 -10.32
N VAL A 107 9.81 -6.33 -11.65
CA VAL A 107 9.08 -7.25 -12.53
C VAL A 107 9.72 -8.64 -12.54
N ALA A 108 11.04 -8.73 -12.49
CA ALA A 108 11.72 -10.03 -12.40
C ALA A 108 11.42 -10.77 -11.08
N ALA A 109 11.09 -10.06 -10.01
CA ALA A 109 10.71 -10.62 -8.70
C ALA A 109 9.20 -10.90 -8.56
N ARG A 110 8.43 -10.79 -9.64
CA ARG A 110 6.98 -10.71 -9.60
C ARG A 110 6.28 -11.86 -8.88
N GLY A 111 6.72 -13.10 -9.11
CA GLY A 111 6.07 -14.27 -8.50
C GLY A 111 6.15 -14.28 -6.97
N GLU A 112 7.27 -13.83 -6.40
CA GLU A 112 7.42 -13.70 -4.95
C GLU A 112 6.59 -12.53 -4.40
N LEU A 113 6.54 -11.43 -5.14
CA LEU A 113 5.74 -10.25 -4.78
C LEU A 113 4.24 -10.56 -4.80
N ASP A 114 3.76 -11.37 -5.75
CA ASP A 114 2.37 -11.85 -5.79
C ASP A 114 2.00 -12.62 -4.53
N ALA A 115 2.82 -13.61 -4.18
CA ALA A 115 2.63 -14.40 -2.97
C ALA A 115 2.65 -13.51 -1.71
N ARG A 116 3.57 -12.54 -1.67
CA ARG A 116 3.66 -11.59 -0.56
C ARG A 116 2.44 -10.69 -0.45
N ALA A 117 1.95 -10.12 -1.54
CA ALA A 117 0.79 -9.23 -1.51
C ALA A 117 -0.45 -9.96 -0.98
N GLN A 118 -0.65 -11.23 -1.37
CA GLN A 118 -1.74 -12.06 -0.86
C GLN A 118 -1.56 -12.47 0.60
N ALA A 119 -0.33 -12.78 1.03
CA ALA A 119 -0.03 -13.05 2.44
C ALA A 119 -0.27 -11.81 3.31
N TRP A 120 0.21 -10.65 2.87
CA TRP A 120 0.01 -9.37 3.55
C TRP A 120 -1.47 -9.03 3.74
N ALA A 121 -2.28 -9.17 2.69
CA ALA A 121 -3.72 -8.94 2.79
C ALA A 121 -4.40 -9.85 3.83
N ARG A 122 -3.91 -11.09 4.00
CA ARG A 122 -4.40 -12.02 5.04
C ARG A 122 -3.91 -11.63 6.43
N GLU A 123 -2.64 -11.26 6.59
CA GLU A 123 -2.09 -10.76 7.86
C GLU A 123 -2.85 -9.52 8.35
N LEU A 124 -3.24 -8.64 7.42
CA LEU A 124 -4.06 -7.46 7.74
C LEU A 124 -5.49 -7.82 8.15
N SER A 125 -6.11 -8.88 7.59
CA SER A 125 -7.49 -9.25 7.94
C SER A 125 -7.65 -9.77 9.36
N GLU A 126 -6.55 -10.23 9.98
CA GLU A 126 -6.50 -10.59 11.39
C GLU A 126 -6.54 -9.37 12.31
N ASN A 127 -6.21 -8.18 11.80
CA ASN A 127 -6.26 -6.91 12.53
C ASN A 127 -7.52 -6.12 12.19
N ASN A 128 -8.42 -5.94 13.16
CA ASN A 128 -9.66 -5.23 12.94
C ASN A 128 -9.70 -3.89 13.70
N LEU A 129 -9.39 -2.80 12.99
CA LEU A 129 -9.41 -1.44 13.53
C LEU A 129 -10.78 -1.10 14.17
N THR A 130 -11.88 -1.50 13.55
CA THR A 130 -13.23 -1.22 14.06
C THR A 130 -13.50 -1.96 15.37
N LEU A 131 -13.09 -3.23 15.48
CA LEU A 131 -13.21 -3.99 16.73
C LEU A 131 -12.27 -3.45 17.81
N ASN A 132 -11.03 -3.08 17.46
CA ASN A 132 -10.09 -2.46 18.39
C ASN A 132 -10.63 -1.13 18.93
N LEU A 133 -11.23 -0.30 18.06
CA LEU A 133 -11.85 0.96 18.48
C LEU A 133 -13.08 0.72 19.35
N LEU A 134 -13.92 -0.27 19.02
CA LEU A 134 -15.07 -0.65 19.85
C LEU A 134 -14.63 -1.12 21.24
N ALA A 135 -13.63 -1.99 21.32
CA ALA A 135 -13.06 -2.47 22.57
C ALA A 135 -12.52 -1.30 23.41
N PHE A 136 -11.77 -0.38 22.78
CA PHE A 136 -11.28 0.83 23.46
C PHE A 136 -12.42 1.71 24.00
N CYS A 137 -13.48 1.94 23.21
CA CYS A 137 -14.65 2.69 23.65
C CYS A 137 -15.39 2.00 24.82
N GLN A 138 -15.45 0.66 24.83
CA GLN A 138 -16.03 -0.12 25.91
C GLN A 138 -15.19 -0.02 27.19
N GLU A 139 -13.85 -0.08 27.09
CA GLU A 139 -12.94 0.11 28.23
C GLU A 139 -13.09 1.48 28.87
N ILE A 140 -13.13 2.55 28.06
CA ILE A 140 -13.35 3.92 28.57
C ILE A 140 -14.72 4.03 29.27
N SER A 141 -15.77 3.47 28.67
CA SER A 141 -17.11 3.48 29.26
C SER A 141 -17.14 2.76 30.61
N THR A 142 -16.48 1.60 30.69
CA THR A 142 -16.36 0.79 31.90
C THR A 142 -15.59 1.54 32.98
N MET A 143 -14.43 2.10 32.66
CA MET A 143 -13.63 2.92 33.59
C MET A 143 -14.39 4.15 34.11
N ARG A 144 -15.27 4.75 33.30
CA ARG A 144 -16.13 5.88 33.73
C ARG A 144 -17.25 5.43 34.67
N ALA A 145 -17.89 4.29 34.42
CA ALA A 145 -18.92 3.74 35.30
C ALA A 145 -18.37 3.41 36.70
N PHE A 146 -17.20 2.78 36.78
CA PHE A 146 -16.51 2.51 38.05
C PHE A 146 -16.14 3.79 38.83
N LYS A 147 -15.92 4.91 38.14
CA LYS A 147 -15.63 6.21 38.76
C LYS A 147 -16.86 6.91 39.35
N ILE A 148 -18.07 6.51 38.93
CA ILE A 148 -19.35 7.08 39.38
C ILE A 148 -19.93 6.27 40.55
N GLU A 149 -19.76 4.95 40.56
CA GLU A 149 -20.25 4.07 41.65
C GLU A 149 -19.34 4.04 42.89
N GLY A 150 -18.12 4.59 42.78
CA GLY A 150 -17.15 4.69 43.89
C GLY A 150 -17.18 6.02 44.66
N GLN A 151 -18.23 6.84 44.50
CA GLN A 151 -18.46 8.06 45.28
C GLN A 151 -19.64 7.92 46.24
#